data_AF-A0A6I6DFX8-F1
#
_entry.id   AF-A0A6I6DFX8-F1
#
_cell.length_a   1.000
_cell.length_b   1.000
_cell.length_c   1.000
_cell.angle_alpha   90.00
_cell.angle_beta   90.00
_cell.angle_gamma   90.00
#
_symmetry.space_group_name_H-M   'P 1'
#
loop_
_entity.id
_entity.type
_entity.pdbx_description
1 polymer ?
#
loop_
_entity_poly.entity_id
_entity_poly.type
_entity_poly.pdbx_seq_one_letter_code
_entity_poly.pdbx_strand_id
1 'polypeptide(L)'
;MINQQWPAYSDTDGIYVLALSIEKLNQAVDGSAEATFDGPYQSQYLSALFMSTFKPVVGGYIFQSQYGELLYMSKTAFEAKYTATSTPIAWGSVTGKPSTFAPIIGTTATTAMAGNKTPTTTERGGVLQQATEAAIPAQTVTDIATAQTAVNTVVTKVNSLITKLKAGGELA
;
A
#
# COMPACT_ATOMS: atom_id res chain seq x y z
N MET A 1 -9.14 32.92 4.81
CA MET A 1 -9.13 32.70 3.34
C MET A 1 -7.97 31.76 3.05
N ILE A 2 -8.20 30.67 2.31
CA ILE A 2 -7.11 29.75 1.93
C ILE A 2 -6.40 30.39 0.73
N ASN A 3 -5.13 30.76 0.89
CA ASN A 3 -4.29 31.18 -0.22
C ASN A 3 -3.80 29.92 -0.94
N GLN A 4 -4.55 29.45 -1.94
CA GLN A 4 -4.20 28.23 -2.67
C GLN A 4 -3.03 28.52 -3.62
N GLN A 5 -1.92 27.80 -3.44
CA GLN A 5 -0.77 27.89 -4.34
C GLN A 5 -1.17 27.48 -5.77
N TRP A 6 -0.69 28.25 -6.76
CA TRP A 6 -0.93 27.97 -8.18
C TRP A 6 -0.34 26.60 -8.58
N PRO A 7 -0.98 25.85 -9.49
CA PRO A 7 -0.46 24.58 -9.98
C PRO A 7 0.91 24.72 -10.64
N ALA A 8 1.79 23.74 -10.40
CA ALA A 8 3.11 23.68 -11.00
C ALA A 8 3.10 22.92 -12.33
N TYR A 9 3.87 23.42 -13.29
CA TYR A 9 4.12 22.81 -14.58
C TYR A 9 5.61 22.79 -14.86
N SER A 10 6.08 21.82 -15.64
CA SER A 10 7.47 21.68 -16.04
C SER A 10 7.61 21.46 -17.54
N ASP A 11 8.64 22.04 -18.14
CA ASP A 11 9.05 21.69 -19.50
C ASP A 11 10.01 20.49 -19.54
N THR A 12 10.42 20.09 -20.74
CA THR A 12 11.32 18.94 -20.99
C THR A 12 12.69 19.11 -20.32
N ASP A 13 13.13 20.35 -20.09
CA ASP A 13 14.41 20.66 -19.47
C ASP A 13 14.31 20.73 -17.93
N GLY A 14 13.11 20.50 -17.37
CA GLY A 14 12.85 20.52 -15.94
C GLY A 14 12.69 21.92 -15.37
N ILE A 15 12.43 22.92 -16.20
CA ILE A 15 12.14 24.28 -15.74
C ILE A 15 10.70 24.35 -15.25
N TYR A 16 10.54 24.77 -13.99
CA TYR A 16 9.24 24.88 -13.34
C TYR A 16 8.63 26.27 -13.49
N VAL A 17 7.33 26.29 -13.77
CA VAL A 17 6.49 27.49 -13.77
C VAL A 17 5.21 27.22 -12.98
N LEU A 18 4.63 28.27 -12.41
CA LEU A 18 3.31 28.18 -11.78
C LEU A 18 2.28 28.82 -12.70
N ALA A 19 1.21 28.12 -13.07
CA ALA A 19 0.30 28.61 -14.12
C ALA A 19 -1.18 28.40 -13.79
N LEU A 20 -2.01 29.34 -14.25
CA LEU A 20 -3.46 29.28 -14.16
C LEU A 20 -4.09 29.55 -15.51
N SER A 21 -5.09 28.75 -15.86
CA SER A 21 -5.91 28.98 -17.06
C SER A 21 -6.95 30.05 -16.78
N ILE A 22 -7.00 31.06 -17.65
CA ILE A 22 -7.94 32.17 -17.55
C ILE A 22 -9.35 31.66 -17.90
N GLU A 23 -10.28 31.69 -16.95
CA GLU A 23 -11.68 31.32 -17.19
C GLU A 23 -12.49 32.53 -17.71
N LYS A 24 -12.31 33.70 -17.09
CA LYS A 24 -12.91 34.96 -17.56
C LYS A 24 -11.92 36.09 -17.44
N LEU A 25 -12.04 37.05 -18.35
CA LEU A 25 -11.17 38.22 -18.43
C LEU A 25 -12.04 39.47 -18.57
N ASN A 26 -12.15 40.23 -17.48
CA ASN A 26 -12.97 41.44 -17.42
C ASN A 26 -12.08 42.66 -17.66
N GLN A 27 -12.10 43.18 -18.89
CA GLN A 27 -11.32 44.36 -19.26
C GLN A 27 -12.02 45.65 -18.79
N ALA A 28 -11.27 46.52 -18.14
CA ALA A 28 -11.72 47.83 -17.70
C ALA A 28 -11.45 48.88 -18.80
N VAL A 29 -12.14 50.03 -18.68
CA VAL A 29 -12.04 51.14 -19.63
C VAL A 29 -10.66 51.80 -19.66
N ASP A 30 -9.86 51.63 -18.61
CA ASP A 30 -8.48 52.13 -18.50
C ASP A 30 -7.45 51.21 -19.20
N GLY A 31 -7.90 50.12 -19.82
CA GLY A 31 -7.09 49.13 -20.52
C GLY A 31 -6.53 48.03 -19.61
N SER A 32 -6.74 48.09 -18.29
CA SER A 32 -6.43 47.00 -17.37
C SER A 32 -7.47 45.88 -17.47
N ALA A 33 -7.22 44.75 -16.81
CA ALA A 33 -8.22 43.69 -16.71
C ALA A 33 -8.13 42.93 -15.39
N GLU A 34 -9.25 42.35 -14.97
CA GLU A 34 -9.29 41.35 -13.91
C GLU A 34 -9.48 39.96 -14.54
N ALA A 35 -8.51 39.07 -14.31
CA ALA A 35 -8.56 37.68 -14.72
C ALA A 35 -9.08 36.79 -13.58
N THR A 36 -10.04 35.94 -13.89
CA THR A 36 -10.54 34.88 -13.01
C THR A 36 -10.09 33.53 -13.55
N PHE A 37 -9.96 32.53 -12.68
CA PHE A 37 -9.36 31.25 -13.02
C PHE A 37 -10.27 30.10 -12.61
N ASP A 38 -10.12 28.97 -13.30
CA ASP A 38 -10.80 27.75 -12.95
C ASP A 38 -10.33 27.23 -11.58
N GLY A 39 -11.27 26.92 -10.69
CA GLY A 39 -11.01 26.44 -9.33
C GLY A 39 -10.92 27.54 -8.25
N PRO A 40 -10.43 27.22 -7.04
CA PRO A 40 -10.49 28.09 -5.87
C PRO A 40 -9.36 29.14 -5.82
N TYR A 41 -8.99 29.73 -6.97
CA TYR A 41 -7.92 30.73 -7.04
C TYR A 41 -8.49 32.16 -6.98
N GLN A 42 -7.72 33.07 -6.39
CA GLN A 42 -8.08 34.49 -6.34
C GLN A 42 -7.98 35.11 -7.73
N SER A 43 -8.85 36.06 -8.04
CA SER A 43 -8.73 36.88 -9.24
C SER A 43 -7.39 37.63 -9.25
N GLN A 44 -6.81 37.81 -10.44
CA GLN A 44 -5.61 38.62 -10.62
C GLN A 44 -5.90 39.88 -11.40
N TYR A 45 -5.39 41.00 -10.87
CA TYR A 45 -5.29 42.23 -11.61
C TYR A 45 -4.15 42.17 -12.64
N LEU A 46 -4.47 42.52 -13.88
CA LEU A 46 -3.55 42.64 -15.00
C LEU A 46 -3.49 44.10 -15.43
N SER A 47 -2.29 44.69 -15.39
CA SER A 47 -2.11 46.10 -15.74
C SER A 47 -2.39 46.37 -17.22
N ALA A 48 -2.71 47.63 -17.56
CA ALA A 48 -2.90 48.03 -18.96
C ALA A 48 -1.68 47.72 -19.84
N LEU A 49 -0.46 47.86 -19.30
CA LEU A 49 0.77 47.49 -20.01
C LEU A 49 0.85 45.98 -20.27
N PHE A 50 0.48 45.16 -19.29
CA PHE A 50 0.44 43.69 -19.47
C PHE A 50 -0.59 43.32 -20.55
N MET A 51 -1.78 43.91 -20.48
CA MET A 51 -2.85 43.72 -21.45
C MET A 51 -2.45 44.14 -22.86
N SER A 52 -1.77 45.27 -23.02
CA SER A 52 -1.32 45.74 -24.34
C SER A 52 -0.17 44.90 -24.91
N THR A 53 0.72 44.42 -24.05
CA THR A 53 1.92 43.67 -24.44
C THR A 53 1.58 42.22 -24.79
N PHE A 54 0.87 41.53 -23.90
CA PHE A 54 0.64 40.09 -24.01
C PHE A 54 -0.70 39.72 -24.63
N LYS A 55 -1.68 40.64 -24.60
CA LYS A 55 -3.04 40.44 -25.15
C LYS A 55 -3.64 39.09 -24.73
N PRO A 56 -3.74 38.82 -23.41
CA PRO A 56 -4.23 37.55 -22.93
C PRO A 56 -5.66 37.29 -23.40
N VAL A 57 -6.00 36.03 -23.63
CA VAL A 57 -7.37 35.61 -23.98
C VAL A 57 -7.86 34.50 -23.05
N VAL A 58 -9.18 34.40 -22.90
CA VAL A 58 -9.84 33.33 -22.16
C VAL A 58 -9.40 31.96 -22.71
N GLY A 59 -9.13 31.03 -21.79
CA GLY A 59 -8.60 29.69 -22.05
C GLY A 59 -7.07 29.62 -22.15
N GLY A 60 -6.39 30.75 -22.37
CA GLY A 60 -4.93 30.83 -22.28
C GLY A 60 -4.42 30.75 -20.84
N TYR A 61 -3.10 30.67 -20.67
CA TYR A 61 -2.46 30.57 -19.37
C TYR A 61 -1.71 31.85 -19.03
N ILE A 62 -1.96 32.38 -17.83
CA ILE A 62 -0.97 33.23 -17.18
C ILE A 62 -0.08 32.37 -16.31
N PHE A 63 1.20 32.68 -16.26
CA PHE A 63 2.14 31.89 -15.48
C PHE A 63 3.26 32.75 -14.91
N GLN A 64 3.82 32.32 -13.78
CA GLN A 64 5.00 32.90 -13.17
C GLN A 64 6.22 32.10 -13.61
N SER A 65 7.20 32.78 -14.20
CA SER A 65 8.50 32.17 -14.54
C SER A 65 9.27 31.84 -13.26
N GLN A 66 10.33 31.03 -13.39
CA GLN A 66 11.27 30.76 -12.28
C GLN A 66 11.93 32.04 -11.70
N TYR A 67 11.88 33.15 -12.44
CA TYR A 67 12.41 34.45 -12.05
C TYR A 67 11.35 35.37 -11.43
N GLY A 68 10.11 34.88 -11.27
CA GLY A 68 9.00 35.63 -10.66
C GLY A 68 8.27 36.57 -11.63
N GLU A 69 8.57 36.49 -12.93
CA GLU A 69 7.90 37.32 -13.93
C GLU A 69 6.54 36.73 -14.29
N LEU A 70 5.50 37.57 -14.30
CA LEU A 70 4.19 37.18 -14.80
C LEU A 70 4.19 37.28 -16.33
N LEU A 71 3.87 36.17 -16.98
CA LEU A 71 3.84 36.02 -18.43
C LEU A 71 2.53 35.39 -18.88
N TYR A 72 2.30 35.39 -20.20
CA TYR A 72 1.13 34.79 -20.81
C TYR A 72 1.51 33.95 -22.02
N MET A 73 0.82 32.82 -22.20
CA MET A 73 0.87 31.99 -23.41
C MET A 73 -0.54 31.50 -23.76
N SER A 74 -0.79 31.29 -25.06
CA SER A 74 -2.02 30.62 -25.49
C SER A 74 -2.08 29.19 -24.97
N LYS A 75 -3.29 28.62 -24.83
CA LYS A 75 -3.49 27.25 -24.36
C LYS A 75 -2.59 26.25 -25.07
N THR A 76 -2.66 26.24 -26.40
CA THR A 76 -1.90 25.31 -27.25
C THR A 76 -0.39 25.48 -27.08
N ALA A 77 0.11 26.71 -27.01
CA ALA A 77 1.54 26.95 -26.86
C ALA A 77 2.02 26.54 -25.45
N PHE A 78 1.23 26.84 -24.42
CA PHE A 78 1.57 26.51 -23.05
C PHE A 78 1.61 24.99 -22.84
N GLU A 79 0.55 24.28 -23.23
CA GLU A 79 0.45 22.83 -23.05
C GLU A 79 1.41 22.03 -23.95
N ALA A 80 1.86 22.61 -25.07
CA ALA A 80 2.91 22.00 -25.90
C ALA A 80 4.29 22.08 -25.25
N LYS A 81 4.56 23.10 -24.43
CA LYS A 81 5.86 23.32 -23.79
C LYS A 81 5.91 22.80 -22.36
N TYR A 82 4.83 23.01 -21.62
CA TYR A 82 4.74 22.76 -20.19
C TYR A 82 3.69 21.69 -19.92
N THR A 83 4.07 20.69 -19.14
CA THR A 83 3.18 19.63 -18.70
C THR A 83 2.90 19.79 -17.21
N ALA A 84 1.68 19.47 -16.79
CA ALA A 84 1.31 19.58 -15.38
C ALA A 84 2.23 18.68 -14.56
N THR A 85 3.01 19.28 -13.68
CA THR A 85 3.75 18.51 -12.69
C THR A 85 2.74 18.18 -11.61
N SER A 86 2.44 16.90 -11.42
CA SER A 86 1.75 16.48 -10.20
C SER A 86 2.64 16.88 -9.03
N THR A 87 2.30 17.96 -8.32
CA THR A 87 2.94 18.26 -7.05
C THR A 87 2.72 17.05 -6.16
N PRO A 88 3.77 16.36 -5.70
CA PRO A 88 3.58 15.25 -4.77
C PRO A 88 2.80 15.81 -3.58
N ILE A 89 1.60 15.29 -3.34
CA ILE A 89 0.88 15.63 -2.12
C ILE A 89 1.70 15.01 -1.00
N ALA A 90 2.43 15.86 -0.26
CA ALA A 90 3.17 15.41 0.90
C ALA A 90 2.19 14.69 1.83
N TRP A 91 2.52 13.48 2.26
CA TRP A 91 1.60 12.70 3.12
C TRP A 91 1.15 13.49 4.36
N GLY A 92 1.96 14.44 4.84
CA GLY A 92 1.62 15.36 5.92
C GLY A 92 0.48 16.34 5.65
N SER A 93 0.20 16.70 4.39
CA SER A 93 -0.83 17.70 4.02
C SER A 93 -2.23 17.11 3.81
N VAL A 94 -2.36 15.77 3.75
CA VAL A 94 -3.66 15.10 3.65
C VAL A 94 -4.35 15.15 5.01
N THR A 95 -5.50 15.82 5.08
CA THR A 95 -6.39 15.86 6.25
C THR A 95 -7.39 14.70 6.20
N GLY A 96 -7.90 14.27 7.36
CA GLY A 96 -8.82 13.11 7.42
C GLY A 96 -8.19 11.76 7.07
N LYS A 97 -6.88 11.70 6.83
CA LYS A 97 -6.16 10.44 6.63
C LYS A 97 -6.17 9.59 7.89
N PRO A 98 -6.31 8.26 7.78
CA PRO A 98 -6.04 7.35 8.89
C PRO A 98 -4.63 7.61 9.42
N SER A 99 -4.48 7.80 10.74
CA SER A 99 -3.17 8.02 11.37
C SER A 99 -2.25 6.80 11.28
N THR A 100 -2.81 5.63 10.93
CA THR A 100 -2.14 4.33 10.84
C THR A 100 -2.88 3.43 9.86
N PHE A 101 -2.16 2.90 8.87
CA PHE A 101 -2.46 1.57 8.33
C PHE A 101 -1.19 0.74 8.51
N ALA A 102 -0.97 0.26 9.73
CA ALA A 102 -0.28 -1.03 9.83
C ALA A 102 -1.31 -2.06 9.34
N PRO A 103 -1.01 -2.91 8.35
CA PRO A 103 -1.94 -3.95 7.94
C PRO A 103 -2.35 -4.77 9.18
N ILE A 104 -3.64 -4.72 9.51
CA ILE A 104 -4.20 -5.62 10.51
C ILE A 104 -4.25 -6.98 9.83
N ILE A 105 -3.37 -7.89 10.23
CA ILE A 105 -3.45 -9.28 9.74
C ILE A 105 -4.69 -9.89 10.35
N GLY A 106 -5.70 -9.99 9.50
CA GLY A 106 -6.56 -11.14 9.37
C GLY A 106 -7.95 -10.81 8.81
N THR A 107 -8.73 -11.85 8.56
CA THR A 107 -9.68 -11.88 7.45
C THR A 107 -10.96 -11.03 7.62
N THR A 108 -11.21 -10.45 8.79
CA THR A 108 -12.04 -9.25 9.09
C THR A 108 -11.60 -8.71 10.46
N ALA A 109 -11.90 -7.46 10.84
CA ALA A 109 -11.40 -6.84 12.09
C ALA A 109 -11.70 -7.63 13.39
N THR A 110 -12.71 -8.51 13.38
CA THR A 110 -13.09 -9.38 14.52
C THR A 110 -12.65 -10.83 14.38
N THR A 111 -12.24 -11.30 13.19
CA THR A 111 -11.86 -12.71 12.95
C THR A 111 -10.40 -12.88 12.53
N ALA A 112 -9.66 -11.79 12.54
CA ALA A 112 -8.29 -11.70 12.12
C ALA A 112 -7.30 -12.30 13.12
N MET A 113 -6.48 -13.28 12.73
CA MET A 113 -5.36 -13.73 13.55
C MET A 113 -4.16 -12.80 13.35
N ALA A 114 -3.75 -12.09 14.40
CA ALA A 114 -2.62 -11.16 14.36
C ALA A 114 -1.36 -11.79 13.74
N GLY A 115 -0.59 -11.01 12.97
CA GLY A 115 0.54 -11.53 12.18
C GLY A 115 1.69 -12.11 13.00
N ASN A 116 1.78 -11.73 14.27
CA ASN A 116 2.73 -12.24 15.24
C ASN A 116 2.15 -13.36 16.13
N LYS A 117 0.88 -13.75 15.94
CA LYS A 117 0.26 -14.82 16.71
C LYS A 117 0.64 -16.17 16.13
N THR A 118 1.25 -16.99 16.96
CA THR A 118 1.43 -18.42 16.68
C THR A 118 0.11 -19.16 16.99
N PRO A 119 -0.52 -19.86 16.03
CA PRO A 119 -1.78 -20.58 16.26
C PRO A 119 -1.61 -21.72 17.27
N THR A 120 -2.53 -21.83 18.23
CA THR A 120 -2.61 -22.93 19.19
C THR A 120 -3.05 -24.23 18.50
N THR A 121 -2.84 -25.39 19.14
CA THR A 121 -3.21 -26.70 18.56
C THR A 121 -4.71 -26.86 18.31
N THR A 122 -5.54 -26.24 19.14
CA THR A 122 -7.01 -26.20 18.96
C THR A 122 -7.40 -25.42 17.71
N GLU A 123 -6.77 -24.27 17.48
CA GLU A 123 -7.04 -23.41 16.31
C GLU A 123 -6.62 -24.07 14.98
N ARG A 124 -5.67 -25.01 14.99
CA ARG A 124 -5.23 -25.76 13.81
C ARG A 124 -6.05 -27.02 13.50
N GLY A 125 -7.19 -27.22 14.18
CA GLY A 125 -8.01 -28.42 13.97
C GLY A 125 -7.30 -29.72 14.37
N GLY A 126 -6.42 -29.67 15.38
CA GLY A 126 -5.67 -30.83 15.86
C GLY A 126 -4.43 -31.19 15.02
N VAL A 127 -4.17 -30.47 13.93
CA VAL A 127 -2.90 -30.61 13.19
C VAL A 127 -1.78 -30.16 14.12
N LEU A 128 -0.85 -31.04 14.49
CA LEU A 128 0.35 -30.66 15.24
C LEU A 128 1.12 -29.61 14.43
N GLN A 129 1.73 -28.63 15.10
CA GLN A 129 2.74 -27.81 14.44
C GLN A 129 3.74 -28.80 13.84
N GLN A 130 4.16 -28.59 12.60
CA GLN A 130 5.31 -29.31 12.06
C GLN A 130 6.52 -28.83 12.86
N ALA A 131 6.64 -29.34 14.07
CA ALA A 131 7.87 -29.30 14.80
C ALA A 131 8.87 -30.03 13.90
N THR A 132 10.03 -29.42 13.70
CA THR A 132 11.25 -30.15 13.38
C THR A 132 11.21 -31.48 14.14
N GLU A 133 11.50 -32.60 13.47
CA GLU A 133 11.22 -34.01 13.85
C GLU A 133 11.42 -34.42 15.33
N ALA A 134 12.06 -33.58 16.16
CA ALA A 134 12.30 -33.72 17.58
C ALA A 134 11.07 -33.64 18.52
N ALA A 135 9.86 -33.33 18.07
CA ALA A 135 8.67 -33.22 18.96
C ALA A 135 7.47 -34.11 18.58
N ILE A 136 7.71 -35.26 17.96
CA ILE A 136 6.73 -36.37 18.04
C ILE A 136 6.67 -36.78 19.52
N PRO A 137 5.56 -36.57 20.24
CA PRO A 137 5.52 -36.75 21.68
C PRO A 137 5.84 -38.20 22.04
N ALA A 138 6.60 -38.39 23.11
CA ALA A 138 7.04 -39.66 23.66
C ALA A 138 5.93 -40.74 23.88
N GLN A 139 4.64 -40.41 23.72
CA GLN A 139 3.53 -41.38 23.79
C GLN A 139 3.65 -42.49 22.74
N THR A 140 4.01 -42.19 21.49
CA THR A 140 4.19 -43.25 20.49
C THR A 140 5.40 -44.15 20.79
N VAL A 141 6.42 -43.64 21.49
CA VAL A 141 7.58 -44.45 21.88
C VAL A 141 7.22 -45.40 23.04
N THR A 142 6.40 -44.95 23.99
CA THR A 142 5.93 -45.80 25.11
C THR A 142 4.98 -46.90 24.65
N ASP A 143 4.06 -46.60 23.73
CA ASP A 143 3.12 -47.61 23.21
C ASP A 143 3.85 -48.67 22.38
N ILE A 144 4.81 -48.26 21.54
CA ILE A 144 5.67 -49.19 20.78
C ILE A 144 6.52 -50.05 21.72
N ALA A 145 7.14 -49.46 22.74
CA ALA A 145 7.93 -50.22 23.72
C ALA A 145 7.07 -51.21 24.51
N THR A 146 5.88 -50.80 24.94
CA THR A 146 4.91 -51.64 25.67
C THR A 146 4.42 -52.79 24.78
N ALA A 147 4.08 -52.49 23.53
CA ALA A 147 3.71 -53.50 22.54
C ALA A 147 4.86 -54.50 22.30
N GLN A 148 6.09 -54.02 22.20
CA GLN A 148 7.27 -54.88 22.03
C GLN A 148 7.49 -55.82 23.24
N THR A 149 7.34 -55.32 24.46
CA THR A 149 7.43 -56.16 25.68
C THR A 149 6.34 -57.22 25.71
N ALA A 150 5.12 -56.87 25.33
CA ALA A 150 4.00 -57.82 25.26
C ALA A 150 4.27 -58.92 24.21
N VAL A 151 4.72 -58.56 23.01
CA VAL A 151 5.09 -59.50 21.95
C VAL A 151 6.21 -60.43 22.40
N ASN A 152 7.29 -59.89 22.99
CA ASN A 152 8.40 -60.70 23.51
C ASN A 152 7.92 -61.73 24.55
N THR A 153 7.02 -61.32 25.45
CA THR A 153 6.44 -62.22 26.46
C THR A 153 5.63 -63.36 25.81
N VAL A 154 4.84 -63.06 24.78
CA VAL A 154 4.09 -64.07 24.03
C VAL A 154 5.03 -65.04 23.33
N VAL A 155 6.07 -64.54 22.66
CA VAL A 155 7.08 -65.37 21.97
C VAL A 155 7.75 -66.33 22.95
N THR A 156 8.16 -65.84 24.14
CA THR A 156 8.75 -66.70 25.17
C THR A 156 7.80 -67.80 25.64
N LYS A 157 6.52 -67.48 25.86
CA LYS A 157 5.50 -68.47 26.26
C LYS A 157 5.25 -69.51 25.17
N VAL A 158 5.15 -69.07 23.91
CA VAL A 158 4.96 -69.97 22.76
C VAL A 158 6.15 -70.91 22.60
N ASN A 159 7.37 -70.40 22.67
CA ASN A 159 8.58 -71.25 22.60
C ASN A 159 8.62 -72.27 23.75
N SER A 160 8.26 -71.85 24.96
CA SER A 160 8.20 -72.75 26.12
C SER A 160 7.16 -73.86 25.92
N LEU A 161 6.00 -73.54 25.35
CA LEU A 161 4.96 -74.51 25.03
C LEU A 161 5.42 -75.50 23.97
N ILE A 162 6.01 -75.01 22.87
CA ILE A 162 6.55 -75.85 21.79
C ILE A 162 7.60 -76.82 22.34
N THR A 163 8.51 -76.36 23.19
CA THR A 163 9.52 -77.23 23.83
C THR A 163 8.88 -78.33 24.66
N LYS A 164 7.83 -78.02 25.43
CA LYS A 164 7.13 -79.01 26.25
C LYS A 164 6.40 -80.06 25.41
N LEU A 165 5.73 -79.65 24.34
CA LEU A 165 5.03 -80.56 23.43
C LEU A 165 5.99 -81.46 22.63
N LYS A 166 7.18 -80.97 22.30
CA LYS A 166 8.23 -81.82 21.72
C LYS A 166 8.75 -82.84 22.73
N ALA A 167 8.93 -82.43 23.98
CA ALA A 167 9.39 -83.32 25.04
C ALA A 167 8.35 -84.40 25.41
N GLY A 168 7.06 -84.09 25.30
CA GLY A 168 5.97 -85.04 25.51
C GLY A 168 5.67 -85.94 24.30
N GLY A 169 6.30 -85.68 23.15
CA GLY A 169 6.12 -86.46 21.92
C GLY A 169 4.82 -86.16 21.16
N GLU A 170 4.09 -85.11 21.54
CA GLU A 170 2.89 -84.66 20.82
C GLU A 170 3.21 -83.83 19.57
N LEU A 171 4.44 -83.30 19.49
CA LEU A 171 4.99 -82.64 18.32
C LEU A 171 6.27 -83.36 17.86
N ALA A 172 6.38 -83.58 16.54
CA ALA A 172 7.59 -84.07 15.89
C ALA A 172 8.75 -83.05 15.94
#